data_AF-A0A4S4KHU7-F1
#
_entry.id   AF-A0A4S4KHU7-F1
#
_cell.length_a   1.000
_cell.length_b   1.000
_cell.length_c   1.000
_cell.angle_alpha   90.00
_cell.angle_beta   90.00
_cell.angle_gamma   90.00
#
_symmetry.space_group_name_H-M   'P 1'
#
loop_
_entity.id
_entity.type
_entity.pdbx_description
1 polymer ?
#
loop_
_entity_poly.entity_id
_entity_poly.type
_entity_poly.pdbx_seq_one_letter_code
_entity_poly.pdbx_strand_id
1 'polypeptide(L)'
;MHWRLFHGNLVIDLNVPSKLLNMCAQRNDREFTHMRYSAATCDPNDFKDEGFTLRQVLYDPPRRTELFIVMTMYNEDEELFCRTMHGVMKNIAHLCKRDRSKTWGKEGWKKVVVCIVSDGRQKINSRTLSVIAAMGVYQDGVAKNKVNEKPVTAHIYEYTTQISVSPSMKIEGPEKGIVPVQIIFCLKEKNQKKD
;
A
#
# COMPACT_ATOMS: atom_id res chain seq x y z
N MET A 1 6.12 -18.29 10.39
CA MET A 1 6.42 -17.35 9.29
C MET A 1 7.22 -18.12 8.25
N HIS A 2 6.69 -18.35 7.04
CA HIS A 2 7.39 -19.11 5.99
C HIS A 2 8.13 -18.13 5.08
N TRP A 3 9.46 -18.17 5.09
CA TRP A 3 10.29 -17.40 4.18
C TRP A 3 10.30 -18.11 2.83
N ARG A 4 9.76 -17.47 1.78
CA ARG A 4 9.85 -17.99 0.41
C ARG A 4 10.45 -16.90 -0.48
N LEU A 5 11.38 -17.29 -1.33
CA LEU A 5 11.85 -16.42 -2.40
C LEU A 5 10.83 -16.49 -3.55
N PHE A 6 10.44 -15.34 -4.09
CA PHE A 6 9.60 -15.22 -5.27
C PHE A 6 10.45 -14.65 -6.40
N HIS A 7 10.73 -15.47 -7.43
CA HIS A 7 11.72 -15.15 -8.47
C HIS A 7 13.08 -14.71 -7.91
N GLY A 8 13.56 -15.34 -6.83
CA GLY A 8 14.83 -14.98 -6.19
C GLY A 8 14.77 -13.78 -5.22
N ASN A 9 13.63 -13.09 -5.15
CA ASN A 9 13.41 -11.93 -4.30
C ASN A 9 12.72 -12.29 -2.97
N LEU A 10 13.07 -11.59 -1.89
CA LEU A 10 12.41 -11.79 -0.60
C LEU A 10 11.02 -11.14 -0.62
N VAL A 11 9.99 -11.98 -0.65
CA VAL A 11 8.58 -11.58 -0.63
C VAL A 11 7.85 -12.36 0.45
N ILE A 12 7.05 -11.68 1.27
CA ILE A 12 6.37 -12.27 2.43
C ILE A 12 4.94 -11.78 2.46
N ASP A 13 4.00 -12.71 2.58
CA ASP A 13 2.60 -12.39 2.90
C ASP A 13 2.38 -12.53 4.40
N LEU A 14 1.83 -11.50 5.02
CA LEU A 14 1.60 -11.38 6.46
C LEU A 14 0.14 -11.15 6.74
N ASN A 15 -0.44 -11.96 7.63
CA ASN A 15 -1.81 -11.76 8.09
C ASN A 15 -1.99 -10.34 8.64
N VAL A 16 -3.02 -9.63 8.19
CA VAL A 16 -3.41 -8.38 8.84
C VAL A 16 -4.01 -8.66 10.23
N PRO A 17 -3.93 -7.71 11.18
CA PRO A 17 -4.51 -7.89 12.50
C PRO A 17 -6.01 -8.24 12.42
N SER A 18 -6.47 -9.23 13.17
CA SER A 18 -7.87 -9.66 13.19
C SER A 18 -8.83 -8.50 13.54
N LYS A 19 -8.40 -7.59 14.41
CA LYS A 19 -9.14 -6.37 14.75
C LYS A 19 -9.41 -5.49 13.52
N LEU A 20 -8.44 -5.32 12.63
CA LEU A 20 -8.62 -4.60 11.38
C LEU A 20 -9.56 -5.37 10.45
N LEU A 21 -9.33 -6.67 10.26
CA LEU A 21 -10.14 -7.51 9.39
C LEU A 21 -11.63 -7.51 9.79
N ASN A 22 -11.92 -7.45 11.10
CA ASN A 22 -13.27 -7.37 11.64
C ASN A 22 -14.00 -6.05 11.33
N MET A 23 -13.27 -4.99 10.95
CA MET A 23 -13.84 -3.71 10.49
C MET A 23 -14.08 -3.69 8.97
N CYS A 24 -13.54 -4.67 8.24
CA CYS A 24 -13.66 -4.75 6.79
C CYS A 24 -14.90 -5.54 6.36
N ALA A 25 -15.45 -5.21 5.18
CA ALA A 25 -16.56 -5.96 4.59
C ALA A 25 -16.06 -7.23 3.87
N GLN A 26 -14.94 -7.15 3.15
CA GLN A 26 -14.35 -8.26 2.42
C GLN A 26 -13.22 -8.88 3.27
N ARG A 27 -13.27 -10.21 3.46
CA ARG A 27 -12.37 -10.92 4.40
C ARG A 27 -11.81 -12.23 3.87
N ASN A 28 -12.10 -12.58 2.62
CA ASN A 28 -11.81 -13.90 2.07
C ASN A 28 -10.60 -13.89 1.13
N ASP A 29 -10.42 -12.82 0.35
CA ASP A 29 -9.33 -12.76 -0.62
C ASP A 29 -7.99 -12.38 0.02
N ARG A 30 -6.90 -12.85 -0.61
CA ARG A 30 -5.52 -12.60 -0.12
C ARG A 30 -5.17 -11.12 -0.03
N GLU A 31 -5.72 -10.27 -0.91
CA GLU A 31 -5.46 -8.83 -0.87
C GLU A 31 -6.05 -8.12 0.36
N PHE A 32 -7.07 -8.72 1.00
CA PHE A 32 -7.73 -8.21 2.21
C PHE A 32 -7.26 -8.88 3.49
N THR A 33 -6.73 -10.10 3.38
CA THR A 33 -6.27 -10.88 4.55
C THR A 33 -4.77 -10.75 4.78
N HIS A 34 -4.00 -10.45 3.73
CA HIS A 34 -2.55 -10.42 3.80
C HIS A 34 -1.95 -9.12 3.23
N MET A 35 -1.12 -8.47 4.03
CA MET A 35 -0.17 -7.47 3.55
C MET A 35 1.02 -8.19 2.92
N ARG A 36 1.41 -7.80 1.70
CA ARG A 36 2.59 -8.33 1.01
C ARG A 36 3.75 -7.38 1.20
N TYR A 37 4.83 -7.88 1.77
CA TYR A 37 6.09 -7.19 1.92
C TYR A 37 7.10 -7.68 0.88
N SER A 38 7.80 -6.77 0.22
CA SER A 38 8.96 -7.05 -0.64
C SER A 38 10.15 -6.21 -0.20
N ALA A 39 11.32 -6.86 -0.07
CA ALA A 39 12.58 -6.18 0.21
C ALA A 39 13.32 -5.93 -1.12
N ALA A 40 13.21 -4.72 -1.67
CA ALA A 40 13.85 -4.37 -2.93
C ALA A 40 15.36 -4.20 -2.73
N THR A 41 16.15 -4.85 -3.58
CA THR A 41 17.63 -4.86 -3.53
C THR A 41 18.25 -4.35 -4.84
N CYS A 42 17.46 -3.69 -5.68
CA CYS A 42 17.83 -3.18 -6.99
C CYS A 42 17.52 -1.69 -7.11
N ASP A 43 17.96 -1.09 -8.22
CA ASP A 43 17.50 0.22 -8.66
C ASP A 43 16.04 0.14 -9.13
N PRO A 44 15.22 1.20 -8.97
CA PRO A 44 13.86 1.22 -9.50
C PRO A 44 13.77 1.00 -11.01
N ASN A 45 14.77 1.41 -11.79
CA ASN A 45 14.80 1.20 -13.24
C ASN A 45 14.93 -0.28 -13.60
N ASP A 46 15.64 -1.06 -12.77
CA ASP A 46 15.88 -2.49 -12.97
C ASP A 46 14.82 -3.37 -12.31
N PHE A 47 13.81 -2.78 -11.65
CA PHE A 47 12.86 -3.49 -10.78
C PHE A 47 12.22 -4.71 -11.45
N LYS A 48 11.75 -4.54 -12.69
CA LYS A 48 11.13 -5.61 -13.46
C LYS A 48 12.15 -6.63 -13.95
N ASP A 49 13.32 -6.18 -14.38
CA ASP A 49 14.36 -7.03 -14.95
C ASP A 49 15.04 -7.91 -13.89
N GLU A 50 15.11 -7.42 -12.64
CA GLU A 50 15.50 -8.18 -11.44
C GLU A 50 14.36 -9.06 -10.89
N GLY A 51 13.24 -9.18 -11.62
CA GLY A 51 12.16 -10.12 -11.31
C GLY A 51 11.24 -9.71 -10.16
N PHE A 52 11.26 -8.44 -9.73
CA PHE A 52 10.26 -7.95 -8.79
C PHE A 52 8.93 -7.69 -9.52
N THR A 53 7.84 -7.88 -8.77
CA THR A 53 6.47 -7.71 -9.26
C THR A 53 5.65 -6.93 -8.24
N LEU A 54 4.64 -6.22 -8.71
CA LEU A 54 3.60 -5.62 -7.86
C LEU A 54 2.29 -6.40 -7.99
N ARG A 55 1.43 -6.35 -6.98
CA ARG A 55 0.27 -7.24 -6.86
C ARG A 55 -0.73 -7.13 -8.03
N GLN A 56 -0.80 -5.99 -8.72
CA GLN A 56 -1.67 -5.78 -9.89
C GLN A 56 -1.40 -6.81 -11.00
N VAL A 57 -0.12 -7.16 -11.23
CA VAL A 57 0.26 -8.11 -12.29
C VAL A 57 0.10 -9.56 -11.87
N LEU A 58 -0.15 -9.82 -10.59
CA LEU A 58 -0.31 -11.17 -10.04
C LEU A 58 -1.76 -11.67 -10.06
N TYR A 59 -2.72 -10.82 -10.43
CA TYR A 59 -4.11 -11.25 -10.63
C TYR A 59 -4.27 -11.98 -11.96
N ASP A 60 -5.29 -12.84 -12.04
CA ASP A 60 -5.68 -13.52 -13.27
C ASP A 60 -7.13 -13.15 -13.64
N PRO A 61 -7.36 -12.37 -14.72
CA PRO A 61 -6.35 -11.67 -15.51
C PRO A 61 -5.69 -10.52 -14.72
N PRO A 62 -4.49 -10.04 -15.14
CA PRO A 62 -3.83 -8.89 -14.52
C PRO A 62 -4.73 -7.66 -14.45
N ARG A 63 -4.71 -6.93 -13.32
CA ARG A 63 -5.47 -5.69 -13.17
C ARG A 63 -4.82 -4.57 -13.96
N ARG A 64 -5.57 -3.96 -14.88
CA ARG A 64 -5.16 -2.73 -15.58
C ARG A 64 -5.34 -1.52 -14.66
N THR A 65 -4.24 -0.83 -14.38
CA THR A 65 -4.28 0.47 -13.69
C THR A 65 -4.65 1.56 -14.69
N GLU A 66 -5.79 2.23 -14.46
CA GLU A 66 -6.20 3.43 -15.22
C GLU A 66 -5.72 4.71 -14.53
N LEU A 67 -5.58 4.68 -13.20
CA LEU A 67 -5.15 5.82 -12.40
C LEU A 67 -4.13 5.40 -11.35
N PHE A 68 -2.95 6.02 -11.40
CA PHE A 68 -1.89 5.84 -10.43
C PHE A 68 -1.66 7.14 -9.66
N ILE A 69 -1.93 7.15 -8.36
CA ILE A 69 -1.85 8.34 -7.51
C ILE A 69 -0.61 8.21 -6.64
N VAL A 70 0.31 9.18 -6.70
CA VAL A 70 1.53 9.18 -5.88
C VAL A 70 1.41 10.22 -4.77
N MET A 71 1.62 9.78 -3.53
CA MET A 71 1.71 10.61 -2.34
C MET A 71 3.16 10.56 -1.84
N THR A 72 3.94 11.60 -2.12
CA THR A 72 5.31 11.71 -1.62
C THR A 72 5.30 12.29 -0.22
N MET A 73 5.94 11.60 0.72
CA MET A 73 6.05 11.98 2.12
C MET A 73 7.52 12.14 2.53
N TYR A 74 7.81 13.16 3.31
CA TYR A 74 9.07 13.34 4.01
C TYR A 74 8.86 13.24 5.52
N ASN A 75 8.33 14.29 6.13
CA ASN A 75 8.14 14.40 7.58
C ASN A 75 6.73 14.91 7.96
N GLU A 76 5.76 14.79 7.06
CA GLU A 76 4.38 15.21 7.30
C GLU A 76 3.83 14.52 8.55
N ASP A 77 3.14 15.31 9.36
CA ASP A 77 2.40 14.77 10.49
C ASP A 77 1.18 13.95 10.04
N GLU A 78 0.62 13.23 11.01
CA GLU A 78 -0.51 12.35 10.82
C GLU A 78 -1.76 13.07 10.32
N GLU A 79 -1.93 14.35 10.64
CA GLU A 79 -3.13 15.11 10.28
C GLU A 79 -3.09 15.47 8.79
N LEU A 80 -1.95 15.98 8.31
CA LEU A 80 -1.70 16.27 6.90
C LEU A 80 -1.83 15.00 6.04
N PHE A 81 -1.26 13.89 6.52
CA PHE A 81 -1.39 12.60 5.87
C PHE A 81 -2.85 12.14 5.81
N CYS A 82 -3.55 12.12 6.96
CA CYS A 82 -4.95 11.69 7.03
C CYS A 82 -5.84 12.54 6.13
N ARG A 83 -5.64 13.87 6.08
CA ARG A 83 -6.42 14.75 5.20
C ARG A 83 -6.25 14.40 3.73
N THR A 84 -5.01 14.18 3.30
CA THR A 84 -4.72 13.85 1.90
C THR A 84 -5.22 12.47 1.55
N MET A 85 -4.87 11.46 2.36
CA MET A 85 -5.22 10.07 2.11
C MET A 85 -6.74 9.87 2.16
N HIS A 86 -7.42 10.45 3.15
CA HIS A 86 -8.88 10.39 3.25
C HIS A 86 -9.56 11.02 2.03
N GLY A 87 -9.10 12.20 1.60
CA GLY A 87 -9.60 12.85 0.38
C GLY A 87 -9.43 11.97 -0.87
N VAL A 88 -8.26 11.35 -1.05
CA VAL A 88 -8.00 10.38 -2.13
C VAL A 88 -9.00 9.23 -2.07
N MET A 89 -9.19 8.60 -0.91
CA MET A 89 -10.12 7.48 -0.76
C MET A 89 -11.57 7.87 -1.03
N LYS A 90 -12.02 9.05 -0.58
CA LYS A 90 -13.37 9.57 -0.89
C LYS A 90 -13.56 9.84 -2.38
N ASN A 91 -12.53 10.34 -3.07
CA ASN A 91 -12.56 10.54 -4.51
C ASN A 91 -12.64 9.21 -5.27
N ILE A 92 -11.91 8.18 -4.84
CA ILE A 92 -12.02 6.83 -5.43
C ILE A 92 -13.42 6.26 -5.20
N ALA A 93 -13.98 6.43 -4.00
CA ALA A 93 -15.38 6.04 -3.72
C ALA A 93 -16.38 6.81 -4.61
N HIS A 94 -16.12 8.08 -4.91
CA HIS A 94 -16.93 8.87 -5.84
C HIS A 94 -16.84 8.33 -7.28
N LEU A 95 -15.64 7.96 -7.76
CA LEU A 95 -15.49 7.29 -9.05
C LEU A 95 -16.32 5.99 -9.09
N CYS A 96 -16.36 5.24 -8.00
CA CYS A 96 -17.11 3.99 -7.94
C CYS A 96 -18.64 4.15 -8.02
N LYS A 97 -19.15 5.37 -7.84
CA LYS A 97 -20.59 5.70 -7.97
C LYS A 97 -20.99 6.12 -9.39
N ARG A 98 -20.05 6.25 -10.33
CA ARG A 98 -20.35 6.66 -11.71
C ARG A 98 -20.95 5.50 -12.50
N ASP A 99 -22.28 5.47 -12.58
CA ASP A 99 -23.06 4.45 -13.28
C ASP A 99 -23.10 4.61 -14.82
N ARG A 100 -22.84 5.83 -15.32
CA ARG A 100 -22.82 6.15 -16.76
C ARG A 100 -21.41 6.31 -17.34
N SER A 101 -20.40 5.66 -16.76
CA SER A 101 -19.01 5.72 -17.24
C SER A 101 -18.59 4.40 -17.90
N LYS A 102 -17.84 4.48 -19.00
CA LYS A 102 -17.18 3.29 -19.61
C LYS A 102 -16.00 2.79 -18.77
N THR A 103 -15.38 3.68 -17.99
CA THR A 103 -14.17 3.38 -17.20
C THR A 103 -14.50 3.10 -15.74
N TRP A 104 -15.37 3.92 -15.16
CA TRP A 104 -15.69 3.91 -13.73
C TRP A 104 -17.04 3.22 -13.45
N GLY A 105 -17.25 2.82 -12.19
CA GLY A 105 -18.41 2.05 -11.75
C GLY A 105 -18.08 1.30 -10.46
N LYS A 106 -18.94 0.40 -9.97
CA LYS A 106 -18.77 -0.25 -8.65
C LYS A 106 -17.38 -0.85 -8.42
N GLU A 107 -16.76 -1.40 -9.46
CA GLU A 107 -15.43 -2.03 -9.44
C GLU A 107 -14.30 -1.08 -9.88
N GLY A 108 -14.58 0.21 -10.01
CA GLY A 108 -13.62 1.23 -10.46
C GLY A 108 -12.38 1.31 -9.56
N TRP A 109 -12.53 0.95 -8.29
CA TRP A 109 -11.43 0.88 -7.34
C TRP A 109 -10.33 -0.12 -7.74
N LYS A 110 -10.67 -1.22 -8.44
CA LYS A 110 -9.68 -2.20 -8.95
C LYS A 110 -8.74 -1.61 -9.99
N LYS A 111 -9.09 -0.44 -10.54
CA LYS A 111 -8.34 0.27 -11.59
C LYS A 111 -7.50 1.44 -11.03
N VAL A 112 -7.58 1.69 -9.72
CA VAL A 112 -6.83 2.75 -9.05
C VAL A 112 -5.79 2.15 -8.12
N VAL A 113 -4.57 2.68 -8.18
CA VAL A 113 -3.48 2.33 -7.27
C VAL A 113 -2.98 3.60 -6.62
N VAL A 114 -2.87 3.58 -5.29
CA VAL A 114 -2.27 4.67 -4.52
C VAL A 114 -0.88 4.23 -4.08
N CYS A 115 0.14 5.02 -4.40
CA CYS A 115 1.52 4.79 -3.98
C CYS A 115 1.95 5.87 -2.99
N ILE A 116 2.19 5.48 -1.75
CA ILE A 116 2.82 6.33 -0.74
C ILE A 116 4.33 6.10 -0.84
N VAL A 117 5.10 7.15 -1.10
CA VAL A 117 6.56 7.07 -1.19
C VAL A 117 7.15 7.90 -0.05
N SER A 118 7.96 7.29 0.81
CA SER A 118 8.63 7.99 1.91
C SER A 118 10.15 7.81 1.86
N ASP A 119 10.86 8.93 1.99
CA ASP A 119 12.32 8.98 1.94
C ASP A 119 12.97 8.81 3.31
N GLY A 120 13.71 7.72 3.49
CA GLY A 120 14.51 7.45 4.68
C GLY A 120 13.68 6.86 5.81
N ARG A 121 13.82 5.55 6.00
CA ARG A 121 13.16 4.77 7.06
C ARG A 121 13.33 5.34 8.47
N GLN A 122 14.47 5.97 8.76
CA GLN A 122 14.73 6.58 10.09
C GLN A 122 14.11 7.98 10.26
N LYS A 123 13.62 8.60 9.18
CA LYS A 123 13.11 9.98 9.18
C LYS A 123 11.59 10.08 9.18
N ILE A 124 10.91 9.01 8.80
CA ILE A 124 9.44 9.00 8.75
C ILE A 124 8.84 9.31 10.12
N ASN A 125 7.79 10.13 10.13
CA ASN A 125 7.04 10.43 11.34
C ASN A 125 6.37 9.16 11.89
N SER A 126 6.62 8.85 13.16
CA SER A 126 6.12 7.63 13.82
C SER A 126 4.60 7.57 13.95
N ARG A 127 3.92 8.72 14.08
CA ARG A 127 2.46 8.80 14.12
C ARG A 127 1.87 8.54 12.74
N THR A 128 2.46 9.10 11.69
CA THR A 128 2.07 8.79 10.31
C THR A 128 2.27 7.31 10.00
N LEU A 129 3.40 6.72 10.40
CA LEU A 129 3.63 5.28 10.28
C LEU A 129 2.60 4.45 11.05
N SER A 130 2.18 4.92 12.23
CA SER A 130 1.11 4.28 13.03
C SER A 130 -0.24 4.34 12.32
N VAL A 131 -0.55 5.41 11.60
CA VAL A 131 -1.75 5.51 10.77
C VAL A 131 -1.69 4.52 9.59
N ILE A 132 -0.56 4.45 8.89
CA ILE A 132 -0.35 3.49 7.79
C ILE A 132 -0.49 2.04 8.29
N ALA A 133 0.02 1.76 9.50
CA ALA A 133 -0.14 0.48 10.17
C ALA A 133 -1.60 0.18 10.54
N ALA A 134 -2.32 1.18 11.08
CA ALA A 134 -3.74 1.05 11.41
C ALA A 134 -4.59 0.73 10.17
N MET A 135 -4.20 1.26 9.00
CA MET A 135 -4.81 0.94 7.70
C MET A 135 -4.42 -0.46 7.15
N GLY A 136 -3.53 -1.19 7.84
CA GLY A 136 -3.06 -2.52 7.45
C GLY A 136 -1.93 -2.54 6.42
N VAL A 137 -1.47 -1.37 5.98
CA VAL A 137 -0.47 -1.22 4.92
C VAL A 137 0.94 -1.43 5.44
N TYR A 138 1.18 -1.24 6.74
CA TYR A 138 2.49 -1.45 7.37
C TYR A 138 2.41 -2.41 8.55
N GLN A 139 3.43 -3.25 8.72
CA GLN A 139 3.65 -4.03 9.93
C GLN A 139 5.11 -3.94 10.35
N ASP A 140 5.34 -3.72 11.64
CA ASP A 140 6.69 -3.59 12.18
C ASP A 140 7.42 -4.94 12.26
N GLY A 141 8.75 -4.89 12.25
CA GLY A 141 9.61 -6.08 12.46
C GLY A 141 9.83 -6.97 11.23
N VAL A 142 9.26 -6.63 10.07
CA VAL A 142 9.41 -7.42 8.83
C VAL A 142 10.55 -6.93 7.94
N ALA A 143 10.93 -5.67 8.11
CA ALA A 143 12.01 -5.01 7.39
C ALA A 143 13.35 -5.74 7.58
N LYS A 144 14.10 -5.92 6.49
CA LYS A 144 15.45 -6.51 6.48
C LYS A 144 16.42 -5.52 5.86
N ASN A 145 17.63 -5.41 6.42
CA ASN A 145 18.65 -4.49 5.89
C ASN A 145 19.39 -5.09 4.67
N LYS A 146 19.40 -6.42 4.53
CA LYS A 146 20.04 -7.16 3.44
C LYS A 146 19.22 -8.38 3.04
N VAL A 147 19.32 -8.78 1.77
CA VAL A 147 18.83 -10.04 1.22
C VAL A 147 19.91 -10.61 0.30
N ASN A 148 20.33 -11.85 0.52
CA ASN A 148 21.41 -12.49 -0.26
C ASN A 148 22.66 -11.60 -0.39
N GLU A 149 23.12 -11.05 0.74
CA GLU A 149 24.21 -10.05 0.84
C GLU A 149 24.01 -8.71 0.10
N LYS A 150 22.98 -8.57 -0.74
CA LYS A 150 22.61 -7.29 -1.35
C LYS A 150 21.91 -6.39 -0.32
N PRO A 151 22.32 -5.12 -0.17
CA PRO A 151 21.62 -4.16 0.69
C PRO A 151 20.22 -3.88 0.16
N VAL A 152 19.26 -3.76 1.08
CA VAL A 152 17.89 -3.35 0.73
C VAL A 152 17.87 -1.84 0.48
N THR A 153 17.33 -1.45 -0.67
CA THR A 153 17.22 -0.06 -1.12
C THR A 153 15.86 0.53 -0.74
N ALA A 154 14.81 -0.29 -0.77
CA ALA A 154 13.46 0.09 -0.37
C ALA A 154 12.65 -1.09 0.20
N HIS A 155 11.74 -0.75 1.12
CA HIS A 155 10.74 -1.64 1.68
C HIS A 155 9.40 -1.36 1.02
N ILE A 156 8.85 -2.34 0.31
CA ILE A 156 7.59 -2.20 -0.41
C ILE A 156 6.52 -3.02 0.31
N TYR A 157 5.47 -2.36 0.78
CA TYR A 157 4.33 -2.97 1.41
C TYR A 157 3.10 -2.78 0.53
N GLU A 158 2.35 -3.85 0.28
CA GLU A 158 1.15 -3.82 -0.56
C GLU A 158 -0.04 -4.39 0.19
N TYR A 159 -1.12 -3.62 0.24
CA TYR A 159 -2.37 -4.03 0.88
C TYR A 159 -3.57 -3.33 0.24
N THR A 160 -4.71 -4.01 0.17
CA THR A 160 -5.97 -3.39 -0.26
C THR A 160 -6.78 -3.00 0.98
N THR A 161 -6.59 -1.77 1.46
CA THR A 161 -7.33 -1.29 2.63
C THR A 161 -8.81 -1.08 2.29
N GLN A 162 -9.67 -1.31 3.27
CA GLN A 162 -11.11 -1.00 3.21
C GLN A 162 -11.51 0.06 4.24
N ILE A 163 -10.51 0.64 4.91
CA ILE A 163 -10.70 1.69 5.90
C ILE A 163 -9.84 2.90 5.58
N SER A 164 -10.31 4.06 6.01
CA SER A 164 -9.57 5.31 6.02
C SER A 164 -9.48 5.82 7.45
N VAL A 165 -8.41 6.54 7.79
CA VAL A 165 -8.38 7.39 8.98
C VAL A 165 -8.70 8.82 8.54
N SER A 166 -9.72 9.42 9.13
CA SER A 166 -10.12 10.81 8.83
C SER A 166 -9.18 11.81 9.52
N PRO A 167 -9.18 13.11 9.13
CA PRO A 167 -8.39 14.14 9.82
C PRO A 167 -8.63 14.21 11.33
N SER A 168 -9.84 13.84 11.77
CA SER A 168 -10.22 13.77 13.18
C SER A 168 -9.74 12.49 13.90
N MET A 169 -8.83 11.73 13.29
CA MET A 169 -8.29 10.46 13.79
C MET A 169 -9.35 9.36 14.03
N LYS A 170 -10.46 9.42 13.29
CA LYS A 170 -11.50 8.39 13.32
C LYS A 170 -11.32 7.42 12.17
N ILE A 171 -11.43 6.13 12.47
CA ILE A 171 -11.45 5.10 11.43
C ILE A 171 -12.85 5.08 10.80
N GLU A 172 -12.89 5.13 9.48
CA GLU A 172 -14.09 5.02 8.67
C GLU A 172 -13.97 3.83 7.73
N GLY A 173 -14.99 2.97 7.72
CA GLY A 173 -15.04 1.77 6.89
C GLY A 173 -16.13 1.83 5.81
N PRO A 174 -16.53 0.65 5.29
CA PRO A 174 -17.57 0.53 4.27
C PRO A 174 -18.91 1.18 4.65
N GLU A 175 -19.25 1.24 5.94
CA GLU A 175 -20.46 1.89 6.46
C GLU A 175 -20.47 3.42 6.23
N LYS A 176 -19.31 4.04 6.03
CA LYS A 176 -19.15 5.45 5.63
C LYS A 176 -18.92 5.63 4.13
N GLY A 177 -19.11 4.56 3.36
CA GLY A 177 -18.94 4.53 1.91
C GLY A 177 -17.49 4.50 1.46
N ILE A 178 -16.55 4.09 2.33
CA ILE A 178 -15.19 3.78 1.90
C ILE A 178 -15.21 2.50 1.06
N VAL A 179 -14.57 2.57 -0.10
CA VAL A 179 -14.38 1.42 -1.00
C VAL A 179 -12.98 0.84 -0.81
N PRO A 180 -12.71 -0.42 -1.20
CA PRO A 180 -11.36 -0.95 -1.15
C PRO A 180 -10.40 -0.10 -1.99
N VAL A 181 -9.15 0.09 -1.56
CA VAL A 181 -8.12 0.81 -2.32
C VAL A 181 -6.81 0.06 -2.21
N GLN A 182 -6.22 -0.29 -3.36
CA GLN A 182 -4.89 -0.90 -3.40
C GLN A 182 -3.83 0.15 -3.11
N ILE A 183 -3.08 -0.05 -2.03
CA ILE A 183 -2.01 0.82 -1.59
C ILE A 183 -0.68 0.10 -1.74
N ILE A 184 0.29 0.81 -2.33
CA ILE A 184 1.71 0.50 -2.28
C ILE A 184 2.35 1.52 -1.34
N PHE A 185 2.96 1.08 -0.26
CA PHE A 185 3.82 1.92 0.56
C PHE A 185 5.28 1.57 0.29
N CYS A 186 6.01 2.48 -0.32
CA CYS A 186 7.42 2.38 -0.62
C CYS A 186 8.21 3.24 0.38
N LEU A 187 8.87 2.58 1.33
CA LEU A 187 9.73 3.22 2.32
C LEU A 187 11.20 3.01 1.93
N LYS A 188 11.85 4.07 1.45
CA LYS A 188 13.26 4.01 1.05
C LYS A 188 14.16 3.92 2.27
N GLU A 189 15.20 3.09 2.20
CA GLU A 189 16.13 2.90 3.33
C GLU A 189 16.90 4.19 3.63
N LYS A 190 17.30 4.91 2.57
CA LYS A 190 18.03 6.18 2.64
C LYS A 190 17.26 7.29 1.93
N ASN A 191 17.44 8.51 2.43
CA ASN A 191 17.03 9.72 1.73
C ASN A 191 18.01 9.98 0.58
N GLN A 192 17.61 9.69 -0.65
CA GLN A 192 18.34 10.10 -1.84
C GLN A 192 17.63 11.33 -2.39
N LYS A 193 18.35 12.44 -2.55
CA LYS A 193 17.82 13.60 -3.28
C LYS A 193 17.40 13.13 -4.68
N LYS A 194 16.33 13.72 -5.22
CA LYS A 194 15.93 13.47 -6.60
C LYS A 194 17.09 13.91 -7.51
N ASP A 195 17.55 12.99 -8.35
CA ASP A 195 18.37 13.31 -9.51
C ASP A 195 17.51 13.97 -10.60
#